data_AF-A0A0W0RJV5-F1
#
_entry.id   AF-A0A0W0RJV5-F1
#
_cell.length_a   1.000
_cell.length_b   1.000
_cell.length_c   1.000
_cell.angle_alpha   90.00
_cell.angle_beta   90.00
_cell.angle_gamma   90.00
#
_symmetry.space_group_name_H-M   'P 1'
#
loop_
_entity.id
_entity.type
_entity.pdbx_description
1 polymer ?
#
loop_
_entity_poly.entity_id
_entity_poly.type
_entity_poly.pdbx_seq_one_letter_code
_entity_poly.pdbx_strand_id
1 'polypeptide(L)' 'MIKILVIVTSVAKYESGNLETGLWLSELTHIYDSAKKRSYEITIASPKGGIHSLILKV' A
#
# COMPACT_ATOMS: atom_id res chain seq x y z
N MET A 1 -20.52 -4.07 10.56
CA MET A 1 -19.48 -4.50 9.60
C MET A 1 -18.43 -3.41 9.53
N ILE A 2 -17.17 -3.73 9.83
CA ILE A 2 -16.07 -2.76 9.83
C ILE A 2 -15.55 -2.58 8.40
N LYS A 3 -15.29 -1.33 8.02
CA LYS A 3 -14.70 -0.94 6.73
C LYS A 3 -13.39 -0.21 6.96
N ILE A 4 -12.36 -0.55 6.19
CA ILE A 4 -11.03 0.03 6.26
C ILE A 4 -10.67 0.59 4.89
N LEU A 5 -10.31 1.88 4.84
CA LEU A 5 -9.72 2.52 3.67
C LEU A 5 -8.21 2.64 3.89
N VAL A 6 -7.43 1.96 3.05
CA VAL A 6 -5.97 2.06 3.03
C VAL A 6 -5.57 2.96 1.86
N ILE A 7 -4.88 4.06 2.17
CA ILE A 7 -4.36 4.97 1.15
C ILE A 7 -2.88 4.71 0.98
N VAL A 8 -2.46 4.36 -0.23
CA VAL A 8 -1.05 4.06 -0.57
C VAL A 8 -0.41 5.17 -1.39
N THR A 9 0.92 5.25 -1.33
CA THR A 9 1.70 6.23 -2.08
C THR A 9 1.58 6.02 -3.60
N SER A 10 1.56 7.12 -4.35
CA SER A 10 1.71 7.13 -5.81
C SER A 10 3.11 7.58 -6.26
N VAL A 11 4.05 7.69 -5.32
CA VAL A 11 5.43 8.16 -5.55
C VAL A 11 6.34 6.96 -5.75
N ALA A 12 7.02 6.91 -6.89
CA ALA A 12 7.97 5.85 -7.23
C ALA A 12 9.43 6.24 -6.98
N LYS A 13 9.72 7.52 -6.70
CA LYS A 13 11.09 8.02 -6.58
C LYS A 13 11.16 9.18 -5.59
N TYR A 14 12.22 9.22 -4.78
CA TYR A 14 12.47 10.39 -3.93
C TYR A 14 12.81 11.62 -4.78
N GLU A 15 12.44 12.79 -4.28
CA GLU A 15 12.65 14.08 -4.97
C GLU A 15 14.13 14.35 -5.28
N SER A 16 15.05 13.84 -4.45
CA SER A 16 16.50 13.90 -4.67
C SER A 16 17.00 13.07 -5.86
N GLY A 17 16.11 12.36 -6.57
CA GLY A 17 16.33 11.90 -7.93
C GLY A 17 17.18 10.65 -8.11
N ASN A 18 17.77 10.08 -7.04
CA ASN A 18 18.69 8.95 -7.16
C ASN A 18 18.24 7.66 -6.47
N LEU A 19 17.11 7.67 -5.76
CA LEU A 19 16.63 6.50 -5.03
C LEU A 19 15.18 6.19 -5.41
N GLU A 20 14.98 5.00 -5.98
CA GLU A 20 13.66 4.43 -6.21
C GLU A 20 12.99 4.12 -4.86
N THR A 21 11.67 4.32 -4.81
CA THR A 21 10.83 4.05 -3.64
C THR A 21 9.46 3.60 -4.11
N GLY A 22 8.56 3.37 -3.17
CA GLY A 22 7.22 2.91 -3.48
C GLY A 22 6.51 2.37 -2.26
N LEU A 23 5.42 1.67 -2.52
CA LEU A 23 4.67 0.98 -1.50
C LEU A 23 5.49 -0.17 -0.92
N TRP A 24 5.67 -0.21 0.39
CA TRP A 24 6.29 -1.34 1.07
C TRP A 24 5.29 -2.49 1.17
N LEU A 25 5.55 -3.56 0.42
CA LEU A 25 4.57 -4.62 0.23
C LEU A 25 4.25 -5.37 1.53
N SER A 26 5.26 -5.66 2.35
CA SER A 26 5.10 -6.38 3.62
C SER A 26 4.24 -5.64 4.64
N GLU A 27 4.40 -4.31 4.75
CA GLU A 27 3.56 -3.50 5.64
C GLU A 27 2.08 -3.55 5.24
N LEU A 28 1.79 -3.46 3.94
CA LEU A 28 0.43 -3.58 3.44
C LEU A 28 -0.14 -4.99 3.65
N THR A 29 0.61 -6.03 3.30
CA THR A 29 0.12 -7.41 3.36
C THR A 29 -0.12 -7.87 4.80
N HIS A 30 0.69 -7.45 5.77
CA HIS A 30 0.48 -7.77 7.18
C HIS A 30 -0.86 -7.24 7.73
N ILE A 31 -1.20 -5.99 7.39
CA ILE A 31 -2.48 -5.38 7.80
C ILE A 31 -3.64 -6.04 7.05
N TYR A 32 -3.47 -6.24 5.73
CA TYR A 32 -4.50 -6.84 4.88
C TYR A 32 -4.87 -8.24 5.36
N ASP A 33 -3.89 -9.10 5.61
CA ASP A 33 -4.12 -10.46 6.12
C ASP A 33 -4.84 -10.46 7.48
N SER A 34 -4.37 -9.63 8.41
CA SER A 34 -4.97 -9.49 9.75
C SER A 34 -6.43 -9.02 9.70
N ALA A 35 -6.76 -8.10 8.80
CA ALA A 35 -8.12 -7.57 8.63
C ALA A 35 -9.03 -8.55 7.89
N LYS A 36 -8.53 -9.25 6.86
CA LYS A 36 -9.30 -10.28 6.15
C LYS A 36 -9.66 -11.45 7.05
N LYS A 37 -8.77 -11.89 7.95
CA LYS A 37 -9.05 -12.91 8.97
C LYS A 37 -10.19 -12.53 9.91
N ARG A 38 -10.48 -11.23 10.06
CA ARG A 38 -11.57 -10.68 10.87
C ARG A 38 -12.83 -10.34 10.04
N SER A 39 -12.85 -10.73 8.77
CA SER A 39 -13.95 -10.45 7.82
C SER A 39 -14.25 -8.95 7.66
N TYR A 40 -13.23 -8.10 7.74
CA TYR A 40 -13.38 -6.68 7.48
C TYR A 40 -13.39 -6.41 5.97
N GLU A 41 -14.17 -5.40 5.58
CA GLU A 41 -14.17 -4.87 4.22
C GLU A 41 -12.97 -3.93 4.08
N ILE A 42 -12.15 -4.14 3.05
CA ILE A 42 -10.93 -3.37 2.82
C ILE A 42 -11.00 -2.77 1.43
N THR A 43 -10.79 -1.46 1.34
CA THR A 43 -10.61 -0.72 0.09
C THR A 43 -9.20 -0.16 0.09
N ILE A 44 -8.47 -0.39 -1.00
CA ILE A 44 -7.14 0.19 -1.21
C ILE A 44 -7.28 1.26 -2.30
N ALA A 45 -6.79 2.46 -2.02
CA ALA A 45 -6.83 3.59 -2.94
C ALA A 45 -5.49 4.31 -2.95
N SER A 46 -5.28 5.14 -3.97
CA SER A 46 -4.10 5.99 -4.08
C SER A 46 -4.46 7.29 -4.78
N PRO A 47 -3.69 8.38 -4.57
CA PRO A 47 -3.97 9.67 -5.21
C PRO A 47 -4.08 9.62 -6.73
N LYS A 48 -3.23 8.82 -7.41
CA LYS A 48 -3.24 8.71 -8.88
C LYS A 48 -4.03 7.53 -9.42
N GLY A 49 -4.46 6.60 -8.57
CA GLY A 49 -4.99 5.29 -9.01
C GLY A 49 -3.95 4.48 -9.80
N GLY A 50 -4.41 3.38 -10.42
CA GLY A 50 -3.59 2.60 -11.37
C GLY A 50 -2.51 1.72 -10.73
N ILE A 51 -1.42 1.49 -11.47
CA ILE A 51 -0.31 0.62 -11.06
C ILE A 51 0.65 1.40 -10.17
N HIS A 52 1.11 0.76 -9.10
CA HIS A 52 2.03 1.35 -8.11
C HIS A 52 3.41 0.70 -8.16
N SER A 53 4.45 1.53 -8.00
CA SER A 53 5.79 1.02 -7.69
C SER A 53 5.76 0.30 -6.35
N LEU A 54 6.22 -0.94 -6.34
CA LEU A 54 6.31 -1.78 -5.16
C LEU A 54 7.76 -1.92 -4.75
N ILE A 55 8.04 -1.69 -3.47
CA ILE A 55 9.31 -2.06 -2.86
C ILE A 55 9.08 -3.31 -2.03
N LEU A 56 9.70 -4.40 -2.48
CA LEU A 56 9.80 -5.64 -1.72
C LEU A 56 10.82 -5.43 -0.60
N LYS A 57 10.33 -5.31 0.62
CA LYS A 57 11.15 -5.34 1.83
C LYS A 57 10.68 -6.51 2.67
N VAL A 58 11.43 -7.60 2.61
CA VAL A 58 11.20 -8.83 3.39
C VAL A 58 11.59 -8.60 4.84
#